data_AF-A0A2E0FE86-F1
#
_entry.id   AF-A0A2E0FE86-F1
#
_cell.length_a   1.000
_cell.length_b   1.000
_cell.length_c   1.000
_cell.angle_alpha   90.00
_cell.angle_beta   90.00
_cell.angle_gamma   90.00
#
_symmetry.space_group_name_H-M   'P 1'
#
loop_
_entity.id
_entity.type
_entity.pdbx_description
1 polymer ?
#
loop_
_entity_poly.entity_id
_entity_poly.type
_entity_poly.pdbx_seq_one_letter_code
_entity_poly.pdbx_strand_id
1 'polypeptide(L)'
;MSDDTVNRLIESLSDEQKAELIDKILNLNVKSDDPSVKQEEAKSPEQEREDGLFVMNKGSGQVNKIPVTEGKRFNKFRDDGTEHQDENNRTPEAPLTERRRPKFKKVSQFCERCKTTFEVHPQFARDFFVCDKCLRR
;
A
#
# COMPACT_ATOMS: atom_id res chain seq x y z
N MET A 1 -2.92 -30.81 27.85
CA MET A 1 -3.24 -32.25 27.85
C MET A 1 -2.02 -32.93 27.28
N SER A 2 -1.37 -33.80 28.06
CA SER A 2 -0.04 -34.36 27.74
C SER A 2 -0.07 -35.20 26.47
N ASP A 3 0.75 -34.84 25.48
CA ASP A 3 0.89 -35.59 24.21
C ASP A 3 1.28 -37.05 24.46
N ASP A 4 2.00 -37.32 25.55
CA ASP A 4 2.38 -38.67 26.00
C ASP A 4 1.18 -39.57 26.33
N THR A 5 0.07 -39.00 26.81
CA THR A 5 -1.14 -39.79 27.10
C THR A 5 -1.91 -40.14 25.84
N VAL A 6 -1.81 -39.31 24.79
CA VAL A 6 -2.47 -39.55 23.51
C VAL A 6 -1.73 -40.65 22.73
N ASN A 7 -0.40 -40.61 22.73
CA ASN A 7 0.42 -41.61 22.04
C ASN A 7 0.23 -43.01 22.63
N ARG A 8 0.14 -43.13 23.96
CA ARG A 8 -0.16 -44.42 24.63
C ARG A 8 -1.53 -44.98 24.27
N LEU A 9 -2.52 -44.11 24.05
CA LEU A 9 -3.85 -44.55 23.60
C LEU A 9 -3.81 -45.05 22.15
N ILE A 10 -3.08 -44.36 21.28
CA ILE A 10 -2.91 -44.78 19.87
C ILE A 10 -2.21 -46.13 19.77
N GLU A 11 -1.18 -46.39 20.59
CA GLU A 11 -0.48 -47.68 20.61
C GLU A 11 -1.35 -48.83 21.12
N SER A 12 -2.34 -48.54 21.97
CA SER A 12 -3.25 -49.55 22.52
C SER A 12 -4.39 -49.98 21.59
N LEU A 13 -4.60 -49.26 20.46
CA LEU A 13 -5.67 -49.55 19.51
C LEU A 13 -5.20 -50.54 18.43
N SER A 14 -6.12 -51.41 18.01
CA SER A 14 -5.88 -52.30 16.86
C SER A 14 -5.85 -51.52 15.55
N ASP A 15 -5.19 -52.07 14.54
CA ASP A 15 -5.01 -51.38 13.26
C ASP A 15 -6.34 -51.13 12.52
N GLU A 16 -7.34 -51.98 12.75
CA GLU A 16 -8.71 -51.79 12.26
C GLU A 16 -9.40 -50.58 12.89
N GLN A 17 -9.24 -50.38 14.21
CA GLN A 17 -9.83 -49.25 14.93
C GLN A 17 -9.15 -47.93 14.57
N LYS A 18 -7.84 -47.97 14.28
CA LYS A 18 -7.09 -46.81 13.78
C LYS A 18 -7.60 -46.38 12.40
N ALA A 19 -7.86 -47.32 11.50
CA ALA A 19 -8.41 -47.02 10.18
C ALA A 19 -9.80 -46.37 10.26
N GLU A 20 -10.69 -46.90 11.11
CA GLU A 20 -12.02 -46.30 11.31
C GLU A 20 -11.96 -44.88 11.90
N LEU A 21 -11.00 -44.60 12.78
CA LEU A 21 -10.80 -43.27 13.33
C LEU A 21 -10.30 -42.29 12.27
N ILE A 22 -9.37 -42.73 11.41
CA ILE A 22 -8.88 -41.93 10.28
C ILE A 22 -10.04 -41.61 9.32
N ASP A 23 -10.88 -42.59 8.99
CA ASP A 23 -12.05 -42.38 8.13
C ASP A 23 -13.04 -41.39 8.76
N LYS A 24 -13.28 -41.47 10.07
CA LYS A 24 -14.16 -40.51 10.78
C LYS A 24 -13.58 -39.09 10.77
N ILE A 25 -12.27 -38.93 10.94
CA ILE A 25 -11.60 -37.62 10.92
C ILE A 25 -11.61 -37.02 9.50
N LEU A 26 -11.33 -37.83 8.47
CA LEU A 26 -11.39 -37.40 7.07
C LEU A 26 -12.81 -36.97 6.70
N ASN A 27 -13.84 -37.69 7.15
CA ASN A 27 -15.24 -37.33 6.88
C ASN A 27 -15.74 -36.12 7.69
N LEU A 28 -15.19 -35.87 8.88
CA LEU A 28 -15.52 -34.68 9.68
C LEU A 28 -14.90 -33.40 9.10
N ASN A 29 -13.71 -33.48 8.52
CA ASN A 29 -13.05 -32.35 7.84
C ASN A 29 -13.69 -31.96 6.49
N VAL A 30 -14.63 -32.76 5.96
CA VAL A 30 -15.36 -32.45 4.72
C VAL A 30 -16.68 -31.72 4.99
N LYS A 31 -17.13 -31.61 6.25
CA LYS A 31 -18.35 -30.87 6.64
C LYS A 31 -18.05 -29.50 7.27
N SER A 32 -17.02 -28.81 6.79
CA SER A 32 -16.99 -27.35 6.88
C SER A 32 -17.80 -26.79 5.73
N ASP A 33 -18.98 -26.26 6.04
CA ASP A 33 -19.86 -25.53 5.15
C ASP A 33 -19.14 -24.31 4.54
N ASP A 34 -18.49 -24.51 3.39
CA ASP A 34 -18.20 -23.41 2.47
C ASP A 34 -19.40 -23.28 1.52
N PRO A 35 -20.09 -22.13 1.48
CA PRO A 35 -21.04 -21.90 0.41
C PRO A 35 -20.24 -21.89 -0.89
N SER A 36 -20.52 -22.89 -1.74
CA SER A 36 -20.16 -22.93 -3.15
C SER A 36 -20.33 -21.54 -3.76
N VAL A 37 -19.22 -20.81 -3.87
CA VAL A 37 -19.15 -19.64 -4.74
C VAL A 37 -19.15 -20.23 -6.13
N LYS A 38 -20.32 -20.24 -6.77
CA LYS A 38 -20.40 -20.31 -8.22
C LYS A 38 -19.51 -19.19 -8.75
N GLN A 39 -18.34 -19.54 -9.27
CA GLN A 39 -17.61 -18.66 -10.17
C GLN A 39 -18.49 -18.53 -11.42
N GLU A 40 -19.35 -17.52 -11.43
CA GLU A 40 -19.85 -16.98 -12.68
C GLU A 40 -18.63 -16.38 -13.37
N GLU A 41 -18.09 -17.11 -14.35
CA GLU A 41 -17.18 -16.54 -15.34
C GLU A 41 -17.90 -15.38 -15.99
N ALA A 42 -17.62 -14.17 -15.52
CA ALA A 42 -18.05 -12.95 -16.17
C ALA A 42 -17.36 -12.92 -17.54
N LYS A 43 -18.07 -13.35 -18.59
CA LYS A 43 -17.71 -13.00 -19.96
C LYS A 43 -17.67 -11.49 -20.04
N SER A 44 -16.47 -10.93 -20.06
CA SER A 44 -16.23 -9.53 -20.36
C SER A 44 -16.83 -9.25 -21.74
N PRO A 45 -17.71 -8.24 -21.88
CA PRO A 45 -18.18 -7.85 -23.20
C PRO A 45 -16.96 -7.34 -23.99
N GLU A 46 -16.68 -7.96 -25.14
CA GLU A 46 -15.72 -7.43 -26.10
C GLU A 46 -16.21 -6.03 -26.51
N GLN A 47 -15.47 -4.99 -26.10
CA GLN A 47 -15.71 -3.62 -26.53
C GLN A 47 -14.78 -3.33 -27.71
N GLU A 48 -15.35 -3.18 -28.91
CA GLU A 48 -14.68 -2.49 -30.00
C GLU A 48 -14.44 -1.03 -29.56
N ARG A 49 -13.17 -0.64 -29.45
CA ARG A 49 -12.78 0.71 -29.04
C ARG A 49 -12.76 1.59 -30.27
N GLU A 50 -13.79 2.41 -30.46
CA GLU A 50 -13.69 3.59 -31.31
C GLU A 50 -12.97 4.71 -30.54
N ASP A 51 -12.05 5.38 -31.22
CA ASP A 51 -11.05 6.28 -30.63
C ASP A 51 -11.65 7.43 -29.81
N GLY A 52 -11.30 7.46 -28.52
CA GLY A 52 -11.18 8.72 -27.76
C GLY A 52 -12.44 9.32 -27.12
N LEU A 53 -13.62 8.70 -27.21
CA LEU A 53 -14.82 9.17 -26.49
C LEU A 53 -15.17 8.23 -25.33
N PHE A 54 -15.03 8.74 -24.11
CA PHE A 54 -15.41 8.03 -22.89
C PHE A 54 -16.94 7.97 -22.76
N VAL A 55 -17.57 6.88 -23.21
CA VAL A 55 -19.01 6.65 -23.08
C VAL A 55 -19.29 5.74 -21.87
N MET A 56 -19.93 6.28 -20.83
CA MET A 56 -20.40 5.47 -19.70
C MET A 56 -21.72 4.77 -20.05
N ASN A 57 -21.69 3.45 -20.22
CA ASN A 57 -22.89 2.63 -20.28
C ASN A 57 -23.54 2.54 -18.89
N LYS A 58 -24.61 3.31 -18.66
CA LYS A 58 -25.45 3.17 -17.47
C LYS A 58 -26.33 1.94 -17.63
N GLY A 59 -25.80 0.76 -17.29
CA GLY A 59 -26.61 -0.44 -17.15
C GLY A 59 -27.66 -0.22 -16.06
N SER A 60 -28.94 -0.22 -16.44
CA SER A 60 -30.08 -0.09 -15.53
C SER A 60 -30.39 -1.43 -14.84
N GLY A 61 -29.42 -1.94 -14.08
CA GLY A 61 -29.62 -3.03 -13.14
C GLY A 61 -29.58 -2.47 -11.73
N GLN A 62 -30.72 -2.45 -11.03
CA GLN A 62 -30.75 -2.23 -9.58
C GLN A 62 -30.12 -3.46 -8.90
N VAL A 63 -28.79 -3.49 -8.84
CA VAL A 63 -28.09 -4.39 -7.92
C VAL A 63 -28.32 -3.78 -6.53
N ASN A 64 -29.03 -4.50 -5.66
CA ASN A 64 -29.20 -4.13 -4.26
C ASN A 64 -27.82 -4.12 -3.58
N LYS A 65 -27.13 -2.98 -3.65
CA LYS A 65 -25.84 -2.77 -3.02
C LYS A 65 -26.10 -2.56 -1.54
N ILE A 66 -25.94 -3.62 -0.76
CA ILE A 66 -25.89 -3.51 0.70
C ILE A 66 -24.64 -2.67 1.03
N PRO A 67 -24.79 -1.55 1.74
CA PRO A 67 -23.65 -0.71 2.06
C PRO A 67 -22.66 -1.50 2.92
N VAL A 68 -21.37 -1.29 2.62
CA VAL A 68 -20.23 -2.01 3.23
C VAL A 68 -20.24 -1.95 4.77
N THR A 69 -20.95 -0.98 5.35
CA THR A 69 -21.10 -0.71 6.78
C THR A 69 -22.08 -1.60 7.54
N GLU A 70 -23.00 -2.30 6.87
CA GLU A 70 -24.09 -3.04 7.53
C GLU A 70 -23.74 -4.50 7.90
N GLY A 71 -22.63 -5.04 7.38
CA GLY A 71 -22.14 -6.36 7.75
C GLY A 71 -21.17 -6.33 8.93
N LYS A 72 -21.36 -7.18 9.94
CA LYS A 72 -20.32 -7.45 10.96
C LYS A 72 -19.12 -8.12 10.28
N ARG A 73 -18.15 -7.32 9.84
CA ARG A 73 -16.89 -7.83 9.29
C ARG A 73 -15.94 -8.09 10.45
N PHE A 74 -15.79 -9.36 10.82
CA PHE A 74 -14.69 -9.77 11.68
C PHE A 74 -13.42 -9.72 10.85
N ASN A 75 -12.48 -8.85 11.23
CA ASN A 75 -11.15 -8.88 10.65
C ASN A 75 -10.52 -10.24 11.00
N LYS A 76 -10.35 -11.09 9.98
CA LYS A 76 -9.71 -12.41 10.14
C LYS A 76 -8.19 -12.28 10.21
N PHE A 77 -7.65 -11.13 9.82
CA PHE A 77 -6.22 -10.87 9.93
C PHE A 77 -5.88 -10.66 11.40
N ARG A 78 -5.15 -11.63 11.96
CA ARG A 78 -4.43 -11.50 13.22
C ARG A 78 -2.97 -11.37 12.85
N ASP A 79 -2.37 -10.26 13.27
CA ASP A 79 -0.94 -10.07 13.16
C ASP A 79 -0.28 -10.84 14.31
N ASP A 80 0.61 -11.79 13.96
CA ASP A 80 1.33 -12.62 14.91
C ASP A 80 2.50 -11.86 15.57
N GLY A 81 2.74 -10.60 15.17
CA GLY A 81 3.75 -9.71 15.76
C GLY A 81 5.19 -10.11 15.41
N THR A 82 5.37 -11.14 14.59
CA THR A 82 6.66 -11.56 14.07
C THR A 82 6.97 -10.80 12.79
N GLU A 83 8.10 -10.09 12.76
CA GLU A 83 8.61 -9.50 11.53
C GLU A 83 8.79 -10.59 10.46
N HIS A 84 8.30 -10.34 9.25
CA HIS A 84 8.46 -11.25 8.12
C HIS A 84 9.95 -11.51 7.88
N GLN A 85 10.37 -12.78 7.97
CA GLN A 85 11.77 -13.18 7.79
C GLN A 85 12.21 -13.18 6.31
N ASP A 86 11.29 -12.90 5.39
CA ASP A 86 11.57 -12.88 3.96
C ASP A 86 12.61 -11.82 3.63
N GLU A 87 13.74 -12.22 3.05
CA GLU A 87 14.82 -11.32 2.63
C GLU A 87 14.32 -10.23 1.66
N ASN A 88 13.25 -10.53 0.91
CA ASN A 88 12.60 -9.62 -0.03
C ASN A 88 11.78 -8.50 0.61
N ASN A 89 11.41 -8.62 1.90
CA ASN A 89 10.59 -7.64 2.61
C ASN A 89 11.39 -6.82 3.64
N ARG A 90 12.74 -6.92 3.62
CA ARG A 90 13.59 -6.10 4.47
C ARG A 90 13.64 -4.67 3.95
N THR A 91 13.33 -3.72 4.83
CA THR A 91 13.51 -2.30 4.51
C THR A 91 15.01 -2.03 4.36
N PRO A 92 15.50 -1.57 3.21
CA PRO A 92 16.92 -1.32 3.03
C PRO A 92 17.35 -0.14 3.92
N GLU A 93 18.43 -0.34 4.69
CA GLU A 93 19.05 0.72 5.49
C GLU A 93 19.80 1.67 4.55
N ALA A 94 19.14 2.74 4.12
CA ALA A 94 19.76 3.77 3.29
C ALA A 94 20.47 4.82 4.17
N PRO A 95 21.78 5.07 3.99
CA PRO A 95 22.46 6.16 4.69
C PRO A 95 21.95 7.52 4.21
N LEU A 96 21.96 8.52 5.09
CA LEU A 96 21.61 9.89 4.70
C LEU A 96 22.57 10.36 3.61
N THR A 97 22.01 10.86 2.51
CA THR A 97 22.79 11.44 1.43
C THR A 97 23.44 12.75 1.87
N GLU A 98 24.69 12.96 1.46
CA GLU A 98 25.39 14.21 1.75
C GLU A 98 24.69 15.40 1.09
N ARG A 99 24.61 16.52 1.83
CA ARG A 99 23.97 17.75 1.35
C ARG A 99 24.82 18.42 0.26
N ARG A 100 24.54 18.11 -1.00
CA ARG A 100 25.22 18.71 -2.18
C ARG A 100 24.85 20.17 -2.46
N ARG A 101 23.82 20.71 -1.81
CA ARG A 101 23.37 22.09 -2.08
C ARG A 101 24.43 23.10 -1.59
N PRO A 102 24.94 23.99 -2.45
CA PRO A 102 25.89 25.03 -2.04
C PRO A 102 25.29 25.94 -0.96
N LYS A 103 26.15 26.53 -0.13
CA LYS A 103 25.72 27.53 0.87
C LYS A 103 25.15 28.75 0.13
N PHE A 104 24.15 29.38 0.75
CA PHE A 104 23.61 30.64 0.25
C PHE A 104 24.71 31.71 0.20
N LYS A 105 24.81 32.41 -0.94
CA LYS A 105 25.72 33.54 -1.14
C LYS A 105 24.94 34.71 -1.70
N LYS A 106 25.17 35.90 -1.15
CA LYS A 106 24.67 37.16 -1.71
C LYS A 106 25.49 37.54 -2.94
N VAL A 107 24.88 38.28 -3.84
CA VAL A 107 25.51 38.80 -5.06
C VAL A 107 25.82 40.28 -4.84
N SER A 108 27.03 40.72 -5.16
CA SER A 108 27.39 42.13 -5.17
C SER A 108 26.88 42.79 -6.45
N GLN A 109 26.07 43.84 -6.31
CA GLN A 109 25.56 44.64 -7.41
C GLN A 109 25.86 46.13 -7.20
N PHE A 110 26.08 46.84 -8.30
CA PHE A 110 26.30 48.29 -8.28
C PHE A 110 24.99 49.01 -8.61
N CYS A 111 24.67 50.07 -7.87
CA CYS A 111 23.51 50.89 -8.21
C CYS A 111 23.86 51.84 -9.36
N GLU A 112 23.04 51.90 -10.41
CA GLU A 112 23.30 52.77 -11.56
C GLU A 112 23.23 54.27 -11.22
N ARG A 113 22.36 54.65 -10.29
CA ARG A 113 22.14 56.06 -9.93
C ARG A 113 23.22 56.61 -8.99
N CYS A 114 23.54 55.87 -7.92
CA CYS A 114 24.49 56.33 -6.89
C CYS A 114 25.86 55.65 -6.94
N LYS A 115 26.06 54.68 -7.85
CA LYS A 115 27.33 53.95 -8.06
C LYS A 115 27.89 53.27 -6.81
N THR A 116 27.08 53.09 -5.77
CA THR A 116 27.46 52.36 -4.57
C THR A 116 27.16 50.87 -4.73
N THR A 117 28.00 50.03 -4.14
CA THR A 117 27.90 48.58 -4.17
C THR A 117 27.02 48.09 -3.02
N PHE A 118 26.15 47.13 -3.31
CA PHE A 118 25.25 46.51 -2.34
C PHE A 118 25.27 45.00 -2.49
N GLU A 119 25.11 44.31 -1.37
CA GLU A 119 24.92 42.86 -1.35
C GLU A 119 23.43 42.53 -1.36
N VAL A 120 22.97 41.95 -2.46
CA VAL A 120 21.55 41.60 -2.66
C VAL A 120 21.36 40.10 -2.74
N HIS A 121 20.15 39.65 -2.40
CA HIS A 121 19.74 38.28 -2.63
C HIS A 121 19.77 38.00 -4.15
N PRO A 122 20.25 36.84 -4.61
CA PRO A 122 20.37 36.53 -6.04
C PRO A 122 19.04 36.65 -6.80
N GLN A 123 17.90 36.43 -6.15
CA GLN A 123 16.56 36.65 -6.74
C GLN A 123 16.26 38.13 -7.08
N PHE A 124 16.89 39.06 -6.37
CA PHE A 124 16.75 40.50 -6.62
C PHE A 124 17.90 41.05 -7.46
N ALA A 125 18.81 40.19 -7.91
CA ALA A 125 19.89 40.59 -8.80
C ALA A 125 19.29 40.97 -10.17
N ARG A 126 19.48 42.22 -10.58
CA ARG A 126 19.03 42.75 -11.88
C ARG A 126 20.18 43.45 -12.60
N ASP A 127 20.09 43.55 -13.93
CA ASP A 127 21.10 44.25 -14.73
C ASP A 127 21.09 45.76 -14.44
N PHE A 128 19.90 46.37 -14.38
CA PHE A 128 19.69 47.78 -14.04
C PHE A 128 19.33 47.94 -12.55
N PHE A 129 20.28 47.66 -11.66
CA PHE A 129 20.03 47.73 -10.23
C PHE A 129 19.92 49.18 -9.73
N VAL A 130 18.81 49.49 -9.04
CA VAL A 130 18.60 50.78 -8.36
C VAL A 130 18.35 50.50 -6.88
N CYS A 131 19.16 51.10 -6.01
CA CYS A 131 19.02 50.90 -4.57
C CYS A 131 17.76 51.57 -4.01
N ASP A 132 17.28 51.11 -2.87
CA ASP A 132 16.05 51.62 -2.25
C ASP A 132 16.10 53.13 -1.97
N LYS A 133 17.29 53.67 -1.63
CA LYS A 133 17.48 55.11 -1.44
C LYS A 133 17.23 55.90 -2.72
N CYS A 134 17.62 55.33 -3.84
CA CYS A 134 17.48 55.92 -5.16
C CYS A 134 16.08 55.72 -5.75
N LEU A 135 15.33 54.71 -5.31
CA LEU A 135 13.92 54.49 -5.69
C LEU A 135 12.95 55.40 -4.94
N ARG A 136 13.29 55.82 -3.71
CA ARG A 136 12.45 56.68 -2.87
C ARG A 136 12.60 58.18 -3.14
N ARG A 137 13.55 58.59 -3.98
CA ARG A 137 13.72 59.97 -4.46
C ARG A 137 13.04 60.11 -5.81
#